data_AF-A0A7X9IDW9-F1
#
_entry.id   AF-A0A7X9IDW9-F1
#
_cell.length_a   1.000
_cell.length_b   1.000
_cell.length_c   1.000
_cell.angle_alpha   90.00
_cell.angle_beta   90.00
_cell.angle_gamma   90.00
#
_symmetry.space_group_name_H-M   'P 1'
#
loop_
_entity.id
_entity.type
_entity.pdbx_description
1 polymer ?
#
loop_
_entity_poly.entity_id
_entity_poly.type
_entity_poly.pdbx_seq_one_letter_code
_entity_poly.pdbx_strand_id
1 'polypeptide(L)'
;MSLKLILALVAVLGLCVTVTAAEKPVVITKSVSPNVQVTPDPNWELKDQMQFGDPNHGQTEFDENGKFGMVRGPRPIAQPGKSTILAEDFEVSVPPAGWSAIATHTDTMTWYYCSQDPYSGTYHADCKWDEALVPQDEWLITPLMDFDGYTTDLKVEFYFFMSYYWGVSPYDNYDIELWISTDAGATWPTKLWDESALGVFSNWTYYKVAIDLSAYVGEKDVKLAWRYVGV
;
A
#
# COMPACT_ATOMS: atom_id res chain seq x y z
N MET A 1 50.02 -2.82 6.83
CA MET A 1 49.39 -1.48 6.81
C MET A 1 48.05 -1.65 6.11
N SER A 2 46.99 -1.30 6.81
CA SER A 2 45.61 -1.79 6.66
C SER A 2 44.98 -1.54 5.28
N LEU A 3 44.51 -2.62 4.62
CA LEU A 3 43.51 -2.54 3.57
C LEU A 3 42.12 -2.54 4.22
N LYS A 4 41.74 -1.39 4.80
CA LYS A 4 40.35 -1.12 5.21
C LYS A 4 39.60 -0.65 3.97
N LEU A 5 39.13 -1.58 3.14
CA LEU A 5 38.19 -1.25 2.06
C LEU A 5 37.49 -2.51 1.52
N ILE A 6 36.55 -3.07 2.27
CA ILE A 6 35.40 -3.79 1.71
C ILE A 6 34.18 -3.30 2.49
N LEU A 7 33.60 -2.23 1.97
CA LEU A 7 32.35 -1.63 2.41
C LEU A 7 31.27 -2.12 1.44
N ALA A 8 30.07 -2.38 1.98
CA ALA A 8 28.79 -2.68 1.32
C ALA A 8 28.51 -4.17 0.97
N LEU A 9 27.85 -4.85 1.90
CA LEU A 9 27.11 -6.10 1.72
C LEU A 9 25.82 -5.97 2.52
N VAL A 10 24.73 -5.65 1.83
CA VAL A 10 23.44 -5.28 2.41
C VAL A 10 22.30 -5.79 1.51
N ALA A 11 21.16 -6.13 2.09
CA ALA A 11 19.91 -6.25 1.34
C ALA A 11 18.87 -5.49 2.15
N VAL A 12 18.81 -4.18 1.87
CA VAL A 12 18.01 -3.22 2.60
C VAL A 12 16.57 -3.23 2.09
N LEU A 13 15.61 -3.53 2.95
CA LEU A 13 14.24 -3.02 2.84
C LEU A 13 14.15 -1.68 3.55
N GLY A 14 14.64 -0.63 2.89
CA GLY A 14 14.49 0.75 3.38
C GLY A 14 13.10 1.22 3.12
N LEU A 15 12.20 1.17 4.10
CA LEU A 15 10.81 1.27 3.72
C LEU A 15 9.72 1.75 4.70
N CYS A 16 9.02 2.79 4.23
CA CYS A 16 7.58 3.07 4.28
C CYS A 16 6.72 2.02 3.49
N VAL A 17 6.26 0.92 4.11
CA VAL A 17 5.25 0.04 3.46
C VAL A 17 3.98 0.84 3.49
N THR A 18 3.30 1.03 2.36
CA THR A 18 1.93 1.55 2.42
C THR A 18 1.02 0.64 1.62
N VAL A 19 0.11 -0.03 2.32
CA VAL A 19 -1.02 -0.69 1.68
C VAL A 19 -2.17 0.32 1.65
N THR A 20 -2.63 0.68 0.46
CA THR A 20 -3.74 1.63 0.30
C THR A 20 -4.82 1.07 -0.58
N ALA A 21 -6.06 1.53 -0.40
CA ALA A 21 -7.19 1.19 -1.25
C ALA A 21 -8.26 2.28 -1.23
N ALA A 22 -9.15 2.27 -2.23
CA ALA A 22 -10.37 3.06 -2.19
C ALA A 22 -11.48 2.30 -1.44
N GLU A 23 -12.12 2.97 -0.47
CA GLU A 23 -13.23 2.41 0.31
C GLU A 23 -14.47 2.10 -0.55
N LYS A 24 -15.39 1.24 -0.09
CA LYS A 24 -16.72 1.13 -0.70
C LYS A 24 -17.45 2.48 -0.57
N PRO A 25 -18.09 3.01 -1.63
CA PRO A 25 -18.95 4.18 -1.49
C PRO A 25 -20.11 3.87 -0.53
N VAL A 26 -20.22 4.67 0.53
CA VAL A 26 -21.32 4.56 1.51
C VAL A 26 -22.61 5.07 0.87
N VAL A 27 -23.60 4.19 0.68
CA VAL A 27 -24.96 4.60 0.33
C VAL A 27 -25.61 5.17 1.59
N ILE A 28 -25.61 6.50 1.74
CA ILE A 28 -26.39 7.18 2.78
C ILE A 28 -27.89 7.02 2.43
N THR A 29 -28.54 5.97 2.92
CA THR A 29 -30.00 5.91 2.95
C THR A 29 -30.49 6.80 4.10
N LYS A 30 -30.79 8.06 3.80
CA LYS A 30 -31.53 8.90 4.76
C LYS A 30 -32.92 8.27 4.91
N SER A 31 -33.15 7.53 6.00
CA SER A 31 -34.50 7.18 6.45
C SER A 31 -35.21 8.48 6.75
N VAL A 32 -36.18 8.86 5.92
CA VAL A 32 -36.97 10.07 6.14
C VAL A 32 -38.18 9.64 6.97
N SER A 33 -38.21 9.99 8.25
CA SER A 33 -39.39 9.81 9.11
C SER A 33 -40.60 10.54 8.49
N PRO A 34 -41.82 9.97 8.47
CA PRO A 34 -42.94 10.50 7.67
C PRO A 34 -43.53 11.86 8.09
N ASN A 35 -43.01 12.54 9.13
CA ASN A 35 -43.75 13.59 9.84
C ASN A 35 -43.08 14.96 9.88
N VAL A 36 -42.53 15.46 8.77
CA VAL A 36 -42.09 16.88 8.70
C VAL A 36 -42.84 17.60 7.58
N GLN A 37 -43.76 18.49 7.96
CA GLN A 37 -44.40 19.46 7.07
C GLN A 37 -43.67 20.79 7.20
N VAL A 38 -43.19 21.35 6.09
CA VAL A 38 -42.56 22.69 6.05
C VAL A 38 -43.52 23.63 5.33
N THR A 39 -43.95 24.70 5.98
CA THR A 39 -44.69 25.81 5.34
C THR A 39 -43.72 26.89 4.86
N PRO A 40 -43.92 27.50 3.67
CA PRO A 40 -43.02 28.55 3.15
C PRO A 40 -43.18 29.89 3.89
N ASP A 41 -42.06 30.55 4.19
CA ASP A 41 -42.01 31.93 4.70
C ASP A 41 -42.18 32.94 3.53
N PRO A 42 -43.07 33.94 3.62
CA PRO A 42 -43.44 34.83 2.52
C PRO A 42 -42.44 35.93 2.12
N ASN A 43 -41.28 36.08 2.77
CA ASN A 43 -40.45 37.29 2.58
C ASN A 43 -39.00 37.08 2.09
N TRP A 44 -38.81 36.61 0.86
CA TRP A 44 -37.50 36.75 0.20
C TRP A 44 -37.62 37.35 -1.21
N GLU A 45 -37.04 38.55 -1.40
CA GLU A 45 -36.93 39.22 -2.70
C GLU A 45 -35.62 38.83 -3.41
N LEU A 46 -35.71 38.69 -4.73
CA LEU A 46 -34.62 38.38 -5.66
C LEU A 46 -33.66 39.56 -5.82
N LYS A 47 -32.37 39.39 -5.48
CA LYS A 47 -31.26 40.24 -5.96
C LYS A 47 -30.01 39.40 -6.21
N ASP A 48 -29.88 38.88 -7.42
CA ASP A 48 -28.80 39.20 -8.36
C ASP A 48 -28.87 38.28 -9.57
N GLN A 49 -28.78 38.87 -10.77
CA GLN A 49 -28.84 38.16 -12.03
C GLN A 49 -27.48 37.59 -12.42
N MET A 50 -27.40 36.26 -12.42
CA MET A 50 -26.86 35.40 -13.48
C MET A 50 -25.48 35.75 -14.06
N GLN A 51 -24.45 35.05 -13.59
CA GLN A 51 -23.26 34.74 -14.39
C GLN A 51 -23.24 33.23 -14.65
N PHE A 52 -23.53 32.83 -15.89
CA PHE A 52 -23.60 31.44 -16.30
C PHE A 52 -22.20 30.84 -16.49
N GLY A 53 -21.93 29.74 -15.81
CA GLY A 53 -20.75 28.91 -16.05
C GLY A 53 -20.26 28.13 -14.84
N ASP A 54 -21.12 27.32 -14.22
CA ASP A 54 -20.71 26.31 -13.23
C ASP A 54 -21.39 24.97 -13.56
N PRO A 55 -20.64 23.88 -13.82
CA PRO A 55 -21.19 22.57 -14.14
C PRO A 55 -21.93 21.89 -12.96
N ASN A 56 -21.94 22.48 -11.76
CA ASN A 56 -22.66 21.96 -10.60
C ASN A 56 -24.07 22.55 -10.37
N HIS A 57 -24.53 23.46 -11.23
CA HIS A 57 -25.90 23.95 -11.15
C HIS A 57 -26.78 23.20 -12.17
N GLY A 58 -27.69 22.37 -11.66
CA GLY A 58 -28.64 21.60 -12.47
C GLY A 58 -29.37 22.50 -13.46
N GLN A 59 -29.43 22.07 -14.73
CA GLN A 59 -30.18 22.77 -15.76
C GLN A 59 -31.67 22.72 -15.39
N THR A 60 -32.31 23.87 -15.28
CA THR A 60 -33.77 23.96 -15.17
C THR A 60 -34.37 23.85 -16.55
N GLU A 61 -35.00 22.71 -16.87
CA GLU A 61 -35.87 22.58 -18.03
C GLU A 61 -37.33 22.74 -17.60
N PHE A 62 -38.13 23.41 -18.45
CA PHE A 62 -39.56 23.56 -18.26
C PHE A 62 -40.28 22.32 -18.82
N ASP A 63 -41.25 21.78 -18.08
CA ASP A 63 -42.18 20.81 -18.68
C ASP A 63 -43.16 21.52 -19.63
N GLU A 64 -43.85 20.75 -20.48
CA GLU A 64 -44.79 21.24 -21.50
C GLU A 64 -45.97 22.06 -20.92
N ASN A 65 -46.12 22.12 -19.60
CA ASN A 65 -47.17 22.84 -18.88
C ASN A 65 -46.63 23.93 -17.93
N GLY A 66 -45.33 24.25 -18.00
CA GLY A 66 -44.72 25.35 -17.24
C GLY A 66 -44.63 25.15 -15.73
N LYS A 67 -44.64 23.91 -15.23
CA LYS A 67 -44.58 23.61 -13.79
C LYS A 67 -43.15 23.27 -13.36
N PHE A 68 -42.69 23.87 -12.26
CA PHE A 68 -41.39 23.58 -11.66
C PHE A 68 -41.36 22.15 -11.08
N GLY A 69 -40.68 21.24 -11.74
CA GLY A 69 -40.34 19.91 -11.22
C GLY A 69 -38.84 19.81 -10.94
N MET A 70 -38.44 19.45 -9.71
CA MET A 70 -37.04 19.15 -9.44
C MET A 70 -36.66 17.81 -10.09
N VAL A 71 -36.08 17.84 -11.29
CA VAL A 71 -35.38 16.68 -11.83
C VAL A 71 -34.10 16.51 -11.02
N ARG A 72 -34.06 15.49 -10.16
CA ARG A 72 -32.83 15.14 -9.46
C ARG A 72 -31.83 14.65 -10.52
N GLY A 73 -30.82 15.47 -10.80
CA GLY A 73 -29.63 14.99 -11.50
C GLY A 73 -29.01 13.78 -10.76
N PRO A 74 -28.12 13.00 -11.40
CA PRO A 74 -27.40 11.93 -10.74
C PRO A 74 -26.84 12.44 -9.41
N ARG A 75 -27.17 11.76 -8.31
CA ARG A 75 -26.59 12.13 -7.01
C ARG A 75 -25.07 12.00 -7.15
N PRO A 76 -24.27 12.99 -6.72
CA PRO A 76 -22.82 12.82 -6.65
C PRO A 76 -22.55 11.56 -5.81
N ILE A 77 -22.02 10.52 -6.44
CA ILE A 77 -21.43 9.40 -5.71
C ILE A 77 -20.19 10.02 -5.05
N ALA A 78 -20.13 10.01 -3.72
CA ALA A 78 -18.90 10.41 -3.04
C ALA A 78 -17.78 9.55 -3.60
N GLN A 79 -16.75 10.19 -4.17
CA GLN A 79 -15.57 9.47 -4.64
C GLN A 79 -14.99 8.76 -3.42
N PRO A 80 -14.83 7.44 -3.44
CA PRO A 80 -14.31 6.74 -2.29
C PRO A 80 -12.91 7.28 -1.95
N GLY A 81 -12.73 7.66 -0.68
CA GLY A 81 -11.45 8.14 -0.19
C GLY A 81 -10.39 7.06 -0.26
N LYS A 82 -9.13 7.45 -0.48
CA LYS A 82 -7.98 6.56 -0.35
C LYS A 82 -7.73 6.33 1.14
N SER A 83 -7.78 5.08 1.58
CA SER A 83 -7.54 4.66 2.96
C SER A 83 -6.23 3.86 3.05
N THR A 84 -5.51 4.01 4.16
CA THR A 84 -4.27 3.29 4.43
C THR A 84 -4.56 2.11 5.37
N ILE A 85 -4.29 0.90 4.91
CA ILE A 85 -4.52 -0.35 5.65
C ILE A 85 -3.34 -0.66 6.58
N LEU A 86 -2.12 -0.50 6.06
CA LEU A 86 -0.88 -0.72 6.80
C LEU A 86 0.12 0.34 6.38
N ALA A 87 0.77 0.94 7.37
CA ALA A 87 1.90 1.85 7.20
C ALA A 87 3.01 1.42 8.17
N GLU A 88 4.22 1.20 7.67
CA GLU A 88 5.38 0.86 8.50
C GLU A 88 6.60 1.58 7.97
N ASP A 89 7.36 2.27 8.85
CA ASP A 89 8.59 3.00 8.51
C ASP A 89 9.84 2.40 9.18
N PHE A 90 9.67 1.37 10.01
CA PHE A 90 10.71 0.64 10.75
C PHE A 90 11.53 1.48 11.73
N GLU A 91 11.05 2.65 12.14
CA GLU A 91 11.78 3.53 13.06
C GLU A 91 11.84 2.99 14.51
N VAL A 92 11.03 1.98 14.83
CA VAL A 92 10.88 1.45 16.19
C VAL A 92 11.55 0.08 16.35
N SER A 93 11.21 -0.90 15.53
CA SER A 93 11.75 -2.26 15.63
C SER A 93 11.60 -3.05 14.33
N VAL A 94 12.41 -4.09 14.22
CA VAL A 94 12.29 -5.13 13.20
C VAL A 94 12.39 -6.49 13.90
N PRO A 95 11.34 -7.34 13.82
CA PRO A 95 10.03 -7.04 13.26
C PRO A 95 9.30 -5.91 14.01
N PRO A 96 8.45 -5.11 13.32
CA PRO A 96 7.57 -4.16 13.99
C PRO A 96 6.51 -4.83 14.86
N ALA A 97 5.82 -4.04 15.67
CA ALA A 97 4.75 -4.54 16.53
C ALA A 97 3.63 -5.21 15.69
N GLY A 98 3.28 -6.46 16.03
CA GLY A 98 2.27 -7.26 15.33
C GLY A 98 2.78 -8.01 14.10
N TRP A 99 4.00 -7.73 13.65
CA TRP A 99 4.68 -8.50 12.62
C TRP A 99 5.32 -9.75 13.24
N SER A 100 5.67 -10.70 12.38
CA SER A 100 6.40 -11.91 12.77
C SER A 100 7.54 -12.18 11.80
N ALA A 101 8.54 -12.96 12.22
CA ALA A 101 9.60 -13.43 11.34
C ALA A 101 9.75 -14.95 11.45
N ILE A 102 10.09 -15.58 10.32
CA ILE A 102 10.58 -16.96 10.27
C ILE A 102 12.05 -16.85 9.89
N ALA A 103 12.93 -17.40 10.72
CA ALA A 103 14.35 -17.24 10.55
C ALA A 103 15.08 -18.58 10.55
N THR A 104 16.01 -18.77 9.62
CA THR A 104 16.98 -19.87 9.64
C THR A 104 18.30 -19.44 10.29
N HIS A 105 18.54 -18.13 10.36
CA HIS A 105 19.72 -17.50 10.93
C HIS A 105 19.37 -16.57 12.11
N THR A 106 20.39 -15.95 12.69
CA THR A 106 20.26 -15.06 13.84
C THR A 106 21.04 -13.77 13.61
N ASP A 107 20.88 -12.81 14.53
CA ASP A 107 21.58 -11.52 14.49
C ASP A 107 21.29 -10.76 13.18
N THR A 108 22.32 -10.30 12.46
CA THR A 108 22.13 -9.49 11.24
C THR A 108 21.85 -10.32 9.98
N MET A 109 21.90 -11.65 10.07
CA MET A 109 21.66 -12.59 8.98
C MET A 109 20.19 -13.03 8.88
N THR A 110 19.32 -12.39 9.66
CA THR A 110 17.87 -12.43 9.50
C THR A 110 17.35 -10.99 9.51
N TRP A 111 16.05 -10.79 9.33
CA TRP A 111 15.44 -9.46 9.34
C TRP A 111 15.72 -8.73 10.67
N TYR A 112 16.51 -7.68 10.59
CA TYR A 112 16.94 -6.89 11.73
C TYR A 112 16.83 -5.39 11.44
N TYR A 113 16.87 -4.59 12.50
CA TYR A 113 16.80 -3.13 12.40
C TYR A 113 18.18 -2.55 12.08
N CYS A 114 18.29 -1.75 11.02
CA CYS A 114 19.55 -1.19 10.55
C CYS A 114 19.44 0.33 10.36
N SER A 115 20.53 1.06 10.58
CA SER A 115 20.61 2.52 10.40
C SER A 115 21.56 2.97 9.29
N GLN A 116 22.11 2.03 8.52
CA GLN A 116 23.04 2.32 7.43
C GLN A 116 22.28 2.55 6.13
N ASP A 117 22.47 3.72 5.52
CA ASP A 117 21.85 4.08 4.24
C ASP A 117 20.30 3.97 4.22
N PRO A 118 19.54 4.48 5.21
CA PRO A 118 18.07 4.42 5.17
C PRO A 118 17.51 5.24 4.01
N TYR A 119 16.42 4.78 3.39
CA TYR A 119 15.70 5.54 2.34
C TYR A 119 15.14 6.85 2.89
N SER A 120 14.58 6.78 4.09
CA SER A 120 14.01 7.88 4.86
C SER A 120 14.17 7.58 6.34
N GLY A 121 14.11 8.60 7.19
CA GLY A 121 14.21 8.40 8.63
C GLY A 121 15.62 7.98 9.08
N THR A 122 15.67 7.17 10.13
CA THR A 122 16.91 6.69 10.76
C THR A 122 17.09 5.20 10.55
N TYR A 123 16.01 4.43 10.50
CA TYR A 123 16.06 2.97 10.52
C TYR A 123 15.30 2.33 9.36
N HIS A 124 15.59 1.06 9.14
CA HIS A 124 14.93 0.21 8.16
C HIS A 124 15.09 -1.27 8.51
N ALA A 125 14.34 -2.13 7.82
CA ALA A 125 14.53 -3.58 7.86
C ALA A 125 15.65 -4.00 6.89
N ASP A 126 16.61 -4.77 7.37
CA ASP A 126 17.72 -5.29 6.57
C ASP A 126 17.90 -6.78 6.86
N CYS A 127 18.45 -7.51 5.91
CA CYS A 127 18.86 -8.90 6.07
C CYS A 127 20.20 -9.08 5.38
N LYS A 128 21.27 -9.32 6.16
CA LYS A 128 22.59 -9.57 5.58
C LYS A 128 22.69 -11.01 5.08
N TRP A 129 23.46 -11.17 4.03
CA TRP A 129 23.93 -12.48 3.61
C TRP A 129 24.81 -13.13 4.71
N ASP A 130 24.87 -14.47 4.71
CA ASP A 130 25.83 -15.22 5.50
C ASP A 130 27.18 -15.31 4.77
N GLU A 131 28.23 -14.75 5.38
CA GLU A 131 29.59 -14.82 4.83
C GLU A 131 30.14 -16.24 4.71
N ALA A 132 29.59 -17.19 5.48
CA ALA A 132 29.95 -18.61 5.39
C ALA A 132 29.24 -19.35 4.24
N LEU A 133 28.40 -18.65 3.49
CA LEU A 133 27.60 -19.14 2.38
C LEU A 133 26.63 -20.29 2.76
N VAL A 134 26.04 -20.23 3.95
CA VAL A 134 25.01 -21.19 4.37
C VAL A 134 23.66 -20.74 3.82
N PRO A 135 22.85 -21.67 3.25
CA PRO A 135 21.54 -21.31 2.71
C PRO A 135 20.64 -20.61 3.73
N GLN A 136 20.18 -19.42 3.37
CA GLN A 136 19.27 -18.57 4.13
C GLN A 136 17.86 -18.63 3.57
N ASP A 137 16.88 -18.60 4.47
CA ASP A 137 15.45 -18.49 4.15
C ASP A 137 14.75 -17.67 5.25
N GLU A 138 14.72 -16.36 5.06
CA GLU A 138 14.37 -15.39 6.10
C GLU A 138 13.11 -14.63 5.70
N TRP A 139 12.05 -14.71 6.52
CA TRP A 139 10.74 -14.11 6.24
C TRP A 139 10.43 -13.00 7.23
N LEU A 140 9.94 -11.86 6.72
CA LEU A 140 9.34 -10.78 7.50
C LEU A 140 7.88 -10.63 7.09
N ILE A 141 6.98 -10.93 8.02
CA ILE A 141 5.56 -11.19 7.76
C ILE A 141 4.71 -10.12 8.45
N THR A 142 3.80 -9.50 7.69
CA THR A 142 2.88 -8.48 8.21
C THR A 142 1.91 -9.04 9.27
N PRO A 143 1.26 -8.16 10.04
CA PRO A 143 0.03 -8.51 10.75
C PRO A 143 -1.05 -8.98 9.76
N LEU A 144 -2.12 -9.55 10.31
CA LEU A 144 -3.32 -9.88 9.54
C LEU A 144 -3.98 -8.59 9.02
N MET A 145 -4.32 -8.57 7.73
CA MET A 145 -5.04 -7.48 7.08
C MET A 145 -6.38 -7.99 6.55
N ASP A 146 -7.41 -7.16 6.74
CA ASP A 146 -8.74 -7.38 6.17
C ASP A 146 -8.92 -6.44 4.97
N PHE A 147 -9.11 -7.02 3.80
CA PHE A 147 -9.38 -6.31 2.56
C PHE A 147 -10.89 -6.29 2.20
N ASP A 148 -11.77 -6.77 3.08
CA ASP A 148 -13.20 -6.52 2.96
C ASP A 148 -13.50 -5.04 3.14
N GLY A 149 -14.48 -4.56 2.38
CA GLY A 149 -14.85 -3.14 2.39
C GLY A 149 -14.07 -2.24 1.43
N TYR A 150 -13.02 -2.74 0.77
CA TYR A 150 -12.33 -2.02 -0.31
C TYR A 150 -12.86 -2.43 -1.69
N THR A 151 -12.69 -1.59 -2.70
CA THR A 151 -13.24 -1.86 -4.06
C THR A 151 -12.27 -1.69 -5.20
N THR A 152 -11.36 -0.72 -5.13
CA THR A 152 -10.45 -0.40 -6.24
C THR A 152 -9.14 0.17 -5.70
N ASP A 153 -8.08 0.15 -6.52
CA ASP A 153 -6.75 0.72 -6.21
C ASP A 153 -6.11 0.12 -4.94
N LEU A 154 -6.43 -1.14 -4.64
CA LEU A 154 -5.77 -1.89 -3.57
C LEU A 154 -4.36 -2.23 -4.05
N LYS A 155 -3.34 -1.71 -3.39
CA LYS A 155 -1.94 -1.90 -3.76
C LYS A 155 -1.04 -1.91 -2.54
N VAL A 156 0.11 -2.58 -2.68
CA VAL A 156 1.25 -2.43 -1.77
C VAL A 156 2.35 -1.66 -2.48
N GLU A 157 2.84 -0.61 -1.82
CA GLU A 157 4.01 0.13 -2.28
C GLU A 157 5.16 -0.11 -1.32
N PHE A 158 6.32 -0.43 -1.89
CA PHE A 158 7.54 -0.63 -1.15
C PHE A 158 8.77 -0.01 -1.83
N TYR A 159 9.90 0.06 -1.14
CA TYR A 159 11.21 0.44 -1.64
C TYR A 159 12.19 -0.63 -1.17
N PHE A 160 13.15 -0.98 -2.03
CA PHE A 160 14.22 -1.90 -1.70
C PHE A 160 15.55 -1.35 -2.21
N PHE A 161 16.64 -1.85 -1.63
CA PHE A 161 18.01 -1.50 -1.94
C PHE A 161 18.87 -2.75 -1.79
N MET A 162 19.58 -3.11 -2.84
CA MET A 162 20.40 -4.32 -2.85
C MET A 162 21.52 -4.20 -3.90
N SER A 163 22.36 -5.22 -4.01
CA SER A 163 23.34 -5.32 -5.09
C SER A 163 22.77 -6.11 -6.26
N TYR A 164 22.67 -5.48 -7.43
CA TYR A 164 22.46 -6.18 -8.69
C TYR A 164 23.58 -7.19 -8.97
N TYR A 165 24.82 -6.79 -8.70
CA TYR A 165 26.01 -7.60 -8.98
C TYR A 165 26.03 -8.91 -8.20
N TRP A 166 25.71 -8.86 -6.91
CA TRP A 166 25.70 -10.04 -6.03
C TRP A 166 24.37 -10.79 -6.06
N GLY A 167 23.24 -10.08 -6.10
CA GLY A 167 21.91 -10.70 -6.06
C GLY A 167 21.42 -11.24 -7.39
N VAL A 168 21.80 -10.65 -8.52
CA VAL A 168 21.20 -10.98 -9.83
C VAL A 168 22.22 -11.46 -10.86
N SER A 169 23.26 -10.66 -11.15
CA SER A 169 24.22 -11.03 -12.18
C SER A 169 25.57 -10.31 -12.00
N PRO A 170 26.70 -11.04 -12.07
CA PRO A 170 26.82 -12.41 -12.57
C PRO A 170 26.71 -13.51 -11.50
N TYR A 171 26.51 -13.16 -10.22
CA TYR A 171 26.60 -14.14 -9.14
C TYR A 171 25.29 -14.85 -8.80
N ASP A 172 24.17 -14.13 -8.77
CA ASP A 172 22.87 -14.72 -8.46
C ASP A 172 22.84 -15.43 -7.09
N ASN A 173 23.43 -14.78 -6.07
CA ASN A 173 23.61 -15.40 -4.75
C ASN A 173 22.35 -15.32 -3.87
N TYR A 174 21.45 -14.36 -4.12
CA TYR A 174 20.28 -14.14 -3.28
C TYR A 174 19.17 -13.36 -3.99
N ASP A 175 17.94 -13.68 -3.64
CA ASP A 175 16.72 -13.03 -4.09
C ASP A 175 16.00 -12.31 -2.93
N ILE A 176 15.30 -11.23 -3.26
CA ILE A 176 14.29 -10.62 -2.39
C ILE A 176 12.92 -10.80 -3.05
N GLU A 177 12.05 -11.54 -2.38
CA GLU A 177 10.72 -11.87 -2.88
C GLU A 177 9.63 -11.21 -2.04
N LEU A 178 8.52 -10.82 -2.67
CA LEU A 178 7.27 -10.49 -1.99
C LEU A 178 6.24 -11.59 -2.22
N TRP A 179 5.69 -12.12 -1.14
CA TRP A 179 4.68 -13.17 -1.14
C TRP A 179 3.37 -12.68 -0.51
N ILE A 180 2.27 -13.34 -0.88
CA ILE A 180 0.95 -13.12 -0.29
C ILE A 180 0.31 -14.44 0.16
N SER A 181 -0.36 -14.37 1.30
CA SER A 181 -1.20 -15.40 1.87
C SER A 181 -2.62 -14.85 2.00
N THR A 182 -3.63 -15.68 1.75
CA THR A 182 -5.05 -15.39 2.01
C THR A 182 -5.66 -16.35 3.05
N ASP A 183 -4.83 -17.11 3.78
CA ASP A 183 -5.24 -18.07 4.81
C ASP A 183 -4.55 -17.81 6.16
N ALA A 184 -4.37 -16.53 6.50
CA ALA A 184 -3.71 -16.04 7.72
C ALA A 184 -2.24 -16.48 7.90
N GLY A 185 -1.58 -16.86 6.80
CA GLY A 185 -0.18 -17.26 6.75
C GLY A 185 0.03 -18.76 6.93
N ALA A 186 -1.01 -19.58 6.74
CA ALA A 186 -0.87 -21.03 6.76
C ALA A 186 -0.17 -21.53 5.49
N THR A 187 -0.37 -20.87 4.34
CA THR A 187 0.33 -21.16 3.08
C THR A 187 0.72 -19.89 2.33
N TRP A 188 1.74 -19.99 1.48
CA TRP A 188 2.26 -18.89 0.64
C TRP A 188 2.34 -19.33 -0.83
N PRO A 189 1.20 -19.57 -1.51
CA PRO A 189 1.20 -20.15 -2.85
C PRO A 189 1.57 -19.15 -3.95
N THR A 190 1.49 -17.85 -3.67
CA THR A 190 1.66 -16.81 -4.69
C THR A 190 2.83 -15.88 -4.36
N LYS A 191 3.85 -15.92 -5.21
CA LYS A 191 4.88 -14.88 -5.30
C LYS A 191 4.33 -13.73 -6.13
N LEU A 192 4.30 -12.54 -5.54
CA LEU A 192 3.83 -11.31 -6.19
C LEU A 192 4.95 -10.62 -6.96
N TRP A 193 6.19 -10.71 -6.48
CA TRP A 193 7.32 -9.98 -7.03
C TRP A 193 8.66 -10.59 -6.58
N ASP A 194 9.70 -10.39 -7.39
CA ASP A 194 11.12 -10.50 -7.03
C ASP A 194 11.92 -9.42 -7.78
N GLU A 195 13.17 -9.19 -7.37
CA GLU A 195 14.02 -8.11 -7.92
C GLU A 195 14.28 -8.22 -9.42
N SER A 196 14.23 -9.44 -9.98
CA SER A 196 14.39 -9.68 -11.42
C SER A 196 13.35 -8.92 -12.27
N ALA A 197 12.19 -8.57 -11.70
CA ALA A 197 11.14 -7.80 -12.37
C ALA A 197 11.59 -6.40 -12.83
N LEU A 198 12.69 -5.86 -12.28
CA LEU A 198 13.26 -4.57 -12.72
C LEU A 198 14.25 -4.69 -13.89
N GLY A 199 14.65 -5.91 -14.26
CA GLY A 199 15.73 -6.11 -15.21
C GLY A 199 17.07 -5.64 -14.64
N VAL A 200 17.79 -4.79 -15.37
CA VAL A 200 19.10 -4.28 -14.93
C VAL A 200 18.94 -3.03 -14.07
N PHE A 201 19.50 -3.06 -12.86
CA PHE A 201 19.48 -1.93 -11.93
C PHE A 201 20.86 -1.65 -11.30
N SER A 202 21.01 -0.45 -10.72
CA SER A 202 22.24 -0.02 -10.07
C SER A 202 22.37 -0.64 -8.69
N ASN A 203 23.58 -1.09 -8.34
CA ASN A 203 23.88 -1.49 -6.96
C ASN A 203 23.59 -0.34 -5.98
N TRP A 204 23.12 -0.69 -4.79
CA TRP A 204 23.08 0.24 -3.65
C TRP A 204 22.27 1.52 -3.98
N THR A 205 21.17 1.33 -4.69
CA THR A 205 20.23 2.39 -5.05
C THR A 205 18.84 1.96 -4.66
N TYR A 206 18.07 2.88 -4.07
CA TYR A 206 16.69 2.63 -3.74
C TYR A 206 15.80 2.63 -4.97
N TYR A 207 14.96 1.60 -5.07
CA TYR A 207 13.95 1.47 -6.11
C TYR A 207 12.58 1.29 -5.48
N LYS A 208 11.60 2.05 -5.97
CA LYS A 208 10.20 1.90 -5.58
C LYS A 208 9.55 0.76 -6.36
N VAL A 209 8.84 -0.10 -5.65
CA VAL A 209 7.97 -1.15 -6.20
C VAL A 209 6.53 -0.81 -5.83
N ALA A 210 5.61 -1.02 -6.77
CA ALA A 210 4.18 -0.88 -6.54
C ALA A 210 3.49 -2.09 -7.17
N ILE A 211 2.84 -2.90 -6.35
CA ILE A 211 2.13 -4.10 -6.79
C ILE A 211 0.63 -3.87 -6.64
N ASP A 212 -0.10 -4.10 -7.74
CA ASP A 212 -1.55 -4.14 -7.73
C ASP A 212 -2.03 -5.40 -7.02
N LEU A 213 -2.84 -5.19 -5.98
CA LEU A 213 -3.45 -6.24 -5.16
C LEU A 213 -4.96 -6.32 -5.41
N SER A 214 -5.48 -5.71 -6.47
CA SER A 214 -6.92 -5.69 -6.78
C SER A 214 -7.55 -7.08 -6.90
N ALA A 215 -6.76 -8.12 -7.23
CA ALA A 215 -7.21 -9.51 -7.24
C ALA A 215 -7.61 -10.06 -5.86
N TYR A 216 -7.19 -9.41 -4.77
CA TYR A 216 -7.40 -9.82 -3.39
C TYR A 216 -8.48 -8.98 -2.67
N VAL A 217 -9.22 -8.13 -3.40
CA VAL A 217 -10.33 -7.38 -2.83
C VAL A 217 -11.37 -8.33 -2.23
N GLY A 218 -11.75 -8.08 -0.97
CA GLY A 218 -12.72 -8.89 -0.24
C GLY A 218 -12.13 -10.03 0.60
N GLU A 219 -10.83 -10.32 0.45
CA GLU A 219 -10.12 -11.29 1.31
C GLU A 219 -9.97 -10.73 2.72
N LYS A 220 -10.11 -11.57 3.75
CA LYS A 220 -10.13 -11.14 5.17
C LYS A 220 -8.91 -11.54 5.97
N ASP A 221 -8.21 -12.56 5.48
CA ASP A 221 -7.12 -13.22 6.19
C ASP A 221 -5.80 -13.02 5.45
N VAL A 222 -5.55 -11.78 5.03
CA VAL A 222 -4.40 -11.46 4.17
C VAL A 222 -3.17 -11.19 5.00
N LYS A 223 -2.04 -11.77 4.57
CA LYS A 223 -0.71 -11.37 5.02
C LYS A 223 0.20 -11.20 3.81
N LEU A 224 1.11 -10.25 3.92
CA LEU A 224 2.24 -10.11 3.00
C LEU A 224 3.51 -10.55 3.72
N ALA A 225 4.47 -11.05 2.94
CA ALA A 225 5.78 -11.36 3.49
C ALA A 225 6.89 -11.01 2.51
N TRP A 226 7.92 -10.35 3.04
CA TRP A 226 9.18 -10.21 2.35
C TRP A 226 10.08 -11.38 2.73
N ARG A 227 10.64 -12.04 1.73
CA ARG A 227 11.51 -13.19 1.91
C ARG A 227 12.88 -12.89 1.31
N TYR A 228 13.92 -13.02 2.12
CA TYR A 228 15.29 -13.15 1.64
C TYR A 228 15.58 -14.63 1.49
N VAL A 229 15.99 -15.06 0.31
CA VAL A 229 16.47 -16.42 0.07
C VAL A 229 17.81 -16.33 -0.64
N GLY A 230 18.80 -17.05 -0.15
CA GLY A 230 20.14 -16.94 -0.73
C GLY A 230 21.11 -17.95 -0.18
N VAL A 231 22.33 -17.90 -0.70
CA VAL A 231 23.47 -18.71 -0.28
C VAL A 231 24.72 -17.89 -0.15
#